data_AF-A0A542SKJ9-F1
#
_entry.id   AF-A0A542SKJ9-F1
#
_cell.length_a   1.000
_cell.length_b   1.000
_cell.length_c   1.000
_cell.angle_alpha   90.00
_cell.angle_beta   90.00
_cell.angle_gamma   90.00
#
_symmetry.space_group_name_H-M   'P 1'
#
loop_
_entity.id
_entity.type
_entity.pdbx_description
1 polymer ?
#
loop_
_entity_poly.entity_id
_entity_poly.type
_entity_poly.pdbx_seq_one_letter_code
_entity_poly.pdbx_strand_id
1 'polypeptide(L)'
;MKKAFTLFLAILLMSGCATSNNEVERQTITGYVIEKDTEKKGLLVIENDETKTNDSTNYEAEWYFPKEEAVFQDSKGNNISFDKIEVGQMVSTWSTTPSAQSYPSSAELSKLVINEESKNPINQMDEKKAIQQAINYLKSNYDNGIIIKSANGQKDYWQIKATDYDNEEETILQINAQTGEVKEV
;
A
#
# COMPACT_ATOMS: atom_id res chain seq x y z
N MET A 1 -18.05 47.44 -64.71
CA MET A 1 -17.77 45.99 -64.88
C MET A 1 -16.80 45.54 -63.81
N LYS A 2 -16.94 44.28 -63.40
CA LYS A 2 -16.82 43.79 -62.02
C LYS A 2 -15.36 43.64 -61.54
N LYS A 3 -15.12 44.06 -60.30
CA LYS A 3 -13.87 43.85 -59.54
C LYS A 3 -13.77 42.37 -59.14
N ALA A 4 -12.67 41.70 -59.50
CA ALA A 4 -12.36 40.36 -59.03
C ALA A 4 -11.75 40.46 -57.62
N PHE A 5 -12.52 40.09 -56.61
CA PHE A 5 -12.10 39.97 -55.22
C PHE A 5 -11.97 38.47 -54.94
N THR A 6 -10.77 37.92 -55.15
CA THR A 6 -10.50 36.51 -54.86
C THR A 6 -10.17 36.38 -53.38
N LEU A 7 -11.16 35.89 -52.63
CA LEU A 7 -11.13 35.65 -51.20
C LEU A 7 -10.10 34.56 -50.85
N PHE A 8 -9.07 34.94 -50.09
CA PHE A 8 -8.13 34.03 -49.44
C PHE A 8 -8.85 33.39 -48.24
N LEU A 9 -9.32 32.15 -48.39
CA LEU A 9 -9.86 31.37 -47.27
C LEU A 9 -8.80 30.35 -46.83
N ALA A 10 -7.82 30.83 -46.04
CA ALA A 10 -6.89 29.97 -45.33
C ALA A 10 -7.62 29.39 -44.09
N ILE A 11 -8.19 28.20 -44.25
CA ILE A 11 -8.67 27.39 -43.12
C ILE A 11 -7.42 26.82 -42.45
N LEU A 12 -6.86 27.56 -41.50
CA LEU A 12 -5.94 27.03 -40.50
C LEU A 12 -6.75 26.08 -39.61
N LEU A 13 -6.74 24.80 -39.98
CA LEU A 13 -7.07 23.72 -39.08
C LEU A 13 -6.04 23.77 -37.94
N MET A 14 -6.41 24.44 -36.85
CA MET A 14 -5.76 24.24 -35.57
C MET A 14 -6.05 22.80 -35.14
N SER A 15 -5.24 21.86 -35.61
CA SER A 15 -5.02 20.61 -34.90
C SER A 15 -4.34 20.97 -33.58
N GLY A 16 -5.16 21.38 -32.62
CA GLY A 16 -4.82 21.27 -31.21
C GLY A 16 -4.69 19.78 -30.94
N CYS A 17 -3.47 19.25 -31.06
CA CYS A 17 -3.12 18.02 -30.38
C CYS A 17 -3.37 18.29 -28.89
N ALA A 18 -4.55 17.87 -28.41
CA ALA A 18 -4.76 17.65 -27.00
C ALA A 18 -3.64 16.72 -26.57
N THR A 19 -2.63 17.28 -25.93
CA THR A 19 -1.59 16.49 -25.28
C THR A 19 -2.33 15.85 -24.13
N SER A 20 -2.76 14.60 -24.30
CA SER A 20 -3.22 13.81 -23.16
C SER A 20 -2.03 13.80 -22.21
N ASN A 21 -2.19 14.45 -21.06
CA ASN A 21 -1.27 14.26 -19.95
C ASN A 21 -1.43 12.80 -19.57
N ASN A 22 -0.62 11.93 -20.18
CA ASN A 22 -0.61 10.52 -19.84
C ASN A 22 -0.11 10.46 -18.41
N GLU A 23 -1.03 10.17 -17.47
CA GLU A 23 -0.69 9.91 -16.09
C GLU A 23 0.35 8.79 -16.06
N VAL A 24 1.55 9.11 -15.58
CA VAL A 24 2.64 8.14 -15.51
C VAL A 24 2.45 7.36 -14.23
N GLU A 25 2.01 6.11 -14.34
CA GLU A 25 1.95 5.16 -13.24
C GLU A 25 3.36 4.93 -12.68
N ARG A 26 3.50 4.97 -11.35
CA ARG A 26 4.76 4.73 -10.64
C ARG A 26 4.52 3.81 -9.46
N GLN A 27 5.44 2.88 -9.23
CA GLN A 27 5.45 2.10 -8.00
C GLN A 27 5.77 3.04 -6.83
N THR A 28 4.97 2.96 -5.76
CA THR A 28 5.07 3.84 -4.59
C THR A 28 5.58 3.04 -3.40
N ILE A 29 4.71 2.31 -2.71
CA ILE A 29 5.07 1.57 -1.48
C ILE A 29 4.95 0.07 -1.72
N THR A 30 5.95 -0.68 -1.26
CA THR A 30 5.82 -2.10 -0.95
C THR A 30 5.84 -2.26 0.56
N GLY A 31 4.83 -2.88 1.15
CA GLY A 31 4.66 -2.91 2.59
C GLY A 31 3.41 -3.64 3.06
N TYR A 32 3.10 -3.54 4.34
CA TYR A 32 1.94 -4.22 4.92
C TYR A 32 0.69 -3.34 4.89
N VAL A 33 -0.45 -3.95 4.59
CA VAL A 33 -1.77 -3.33 4.80
C VAL A 33 -2.05 -3.28 6.29
N ILE A 34 -2.04 -2.09 6.90
CA ILE A 34 -2.27 -1.90 8.34
C ILE A 34 -3.75 -1.60 8.64
N GLU A 35 -4.43 -0.96 7.69
CA GLU A 35 -5.84 -0.61 7.83
C GLU A 35 -6.59 -0.70 6.50
N LYS A 36 -7.89 -0.99 6.59
CA LYS A 36 -8.82 -1.02 5.47
C LYS A 36 -10.10 -0.28 5.84
N ASP A 37 -10.37 0.82 5.14
CA ASP A 37 -11.65 1.53 5.20
C ASP A 37 -12.57 0.93 4.12
N THR A 38 -13.54 0.14 4.55
CA THR A 38 -14.47 -0.54 3.63
C THR A 38 -15.51 0.39 3.02
N GLU A 39 -15.83 1.51 3.68
CA GLU A 39 -16.81 2.48 3.20
C GLU A 39 -16.23 3.34 2.07
N LYS A 40 -15.02 3.85 2.27
CA LYS A 40 -14.31 4.68 1.28
C LYS A 40 -13.41 3.88 0.34
N LYS A 41 -13.34 2.56 0.52
CA LYS A 41 -12.40 1.67 -0.17
C LYS A 41 -10.94 2.10 0.00
N GLY A 42 -10.59 2.62 1.18
CA GLY A 42 -9.23 3.04 1.50
C GLY A 42 -8.37 1.87 2.00
N LEU A 43 -7.08 1.87 1.67
CA LEU A 43 -6.08 0.99 2.27
C LEU A 43 -4.93 1.82 2.82
N LEU A 44 -4.58 1.63 4.09
CA LEU A 44 -3.35 2.17 4.63
C LEU A 44 -2.25 1.14 4.46
N VAL A 45 -1.24 1.48 3.67
CA VAL A 45 -0.06 0.63 3.44
C VAL A 45 1.17 1.33 4.00
N ILE A 46 1.98 0.59 4.73
CA ILE A 46 3.20 1.11 5.38
C ILE A 46 4.37 0.21 5.02
N GLU A 47 5.48 0.80 4.60
CA GLU A 47 6.72 0.07 4.32
C GLU A 47 7.29 -0.60 5.59
N ASN A 48 8.26 -1.49 5.41
CA ASN A 48 8.89 -2.22 6.51
C ASN A 48 10.42 -2.23 6.34
N ASP A 49 11.14 -2.85 7.27
CA ASP A 49 12.62 -2.87 7.28
C ASP A 49 13.23 -3.48 6.01
N GLU A 50 12.52 -4.39 5.33
CA GLU A 50 12.99 -5.06 4.11
C GLU A 50 12.72 -4.24 2.85
N THR A 51 11.68 -3.41 2.87
CA THR A 51 11.17 -2.70 1.68
C THR A 51 11.45 -1.22 1.69
N LYS A 52 11.88 -0.67 2.84
CA LYS A 52 12.15 0.76 2.95
C LYS A 52 13.22 1.20 1.96
N THR A 53 12.93 2.30 1.27
CA THR A 53 13.77 2.78 0.17
C THR A 53 14.83 3.78 0.63
N ASN A 54 14.73 4.26 1.87
CA ASN A 54 15.64 5.22 2.46
C ASN A 54 16.20 4.71 3.80
N ASP A 55 17.41 5.14 4.15
CA ASP A 55 18.03 4.85 5.45
C ASP A 55 17.45 5.75 6.57
N SER A 56 16.34 6.46 6.33
CA SER A 56 15.71 7.29 7.34
C SER A 56 15.04 6.41 8.40
N THR A 57 14.85 7.00 9.58
CA THR A 57 14.08 6.39 10.67
C THR A 57 12.58 6.39 10.41
N ASN A 58 12.12 7.17 9.43
CA ASN A 58 10.70 7.37 9.16
C ASN A 58 10.27 6.42 8.04
N TYR A 59 9.27 5.59 8.35
CA TYR A 59 8.66 4.71 7.38
C TYR A 59 7.64 5.48 6.54
N GLU A 60 7.68 5.30 5.23
CA GLU A 60 6.61 5.75 4.34
C GLU A 60 5.31 5.02 4.68
N ALA A 61 4.25 5.82 4.87
CA ALA A 61 2.91 5.37 5.17
C ALA A 61 1.92 6.15 4.30
N GLU A 62 1.08 5.45 3.53
CA GLU A 62 0.17 6.08 2.58
C GLU A 62 -1.21 5.43 2.59
N TRP A 63 -2.23 6.29 2.64
CA TRP A 63 -3.60 5.94 2.34
C TRP A 63 -3.83 5.92 0.83
N TYR A 64 -4.22 4.75 0.32
CA TYR A 64 -4.53 4.50 -1.06
C TYR A 64 -6.03 4.40 -1.28
N PHE A 65 -6.54 5.20 -2.23
CA PHE A 65 -7.93 5.16 -2.68
C PHE A 65 -7.99 4.73 -4.15
N PRO A 66 -8.59 3.56 -4.48
CA PRO A 66 -8.68 3.06 -5.84
C PRO A 66 -9.40 4.02 -6.78
N LYS A 67 -8.81 4.26 -7.95
CA LYS A 67 -9.54 4.83 -9.08
C LYS A 67 -10.46 3.81 -9.74
N GLU A 68 -11.34 4.28 -10.62
CA GLU A 68 -12.33 3.44 -11.30
C GLU A 68 -11.70 2.26 -12.06
N GLU A 69 -10.54 2.48 -12.69
CA GLU A 69 -9.81 1.49 -13.48
C GLU A 69 -8.69 0.79 -12.70
N ALA A 70 -8.69 0.86 -11.36
CA ALA A 70 -7.65 0.26 -10.55
C ALA A 70 -7.57 -1.27 -10.73
N VAL A 71 -6.35 -1.78 -10.89
CA VAL A 71 -6.09 -3.21 -11.10
C VAL A 71 -5.59 -3.86 -9.81
N PHE A 72 -6.25 -4.93 -9.36
CA PHE A 72 -5.83 -5.71 -8.20
C PHE A 72 -5.41 -7.10 -8.62
N GLN A 73 -4.24 -7.55 -8.19
CA GLN A 73 -3.70 -8.85 -8.56
C GLN A 73 -3.25 -9.65 -7.34
N ASP A 74 -3.41 -10.97 -7.39
CA ASP A 74 -2.73 -11.88 -6.48
C ASP A 74 -1.25 -12.08 -6.89
N SER A 75 -0.50 -12.82 -6.07
CA SER A 75 0.92 -13.11 -6.32
C SER A 75 1.19 -13.94 -7.59
N LYS A 76 0.15 -14.52 -8.19
CA LYS A 76 0.22 -15.29 -9.45
C LYS A 76 -0.19 -14.44 -10.66
N GLY A 77 -0.52 -13.16 -10.46
CA GLY A 77 -0.96 -12.25 -11.50
C GLY A 77 -2.44 -12.41 -11.90
N ASN A 78 -3.24 -13.17 -11.14
CA ASN A 78 -4.67 -13.26 -11.39
C ASN A 78 -5.36 -12.00 -10.87
N ASN A 79 -6.32 -11.47 -11.64
CA ASN A 79 -7.12 -10.36 -11.19
C ASN A 79 -8.04 -10.78 -10.03
N ILE A 80 -8.08 -9.96 -8.98
CA ILE A 80 -8.93 -10.15 -7.80
C ILE A 80 -9.82 -8.92 -7.57
N SER A 81 -10.80 -9.02 -6.69
CA SER A 81 -11.55 -7.85 -6.22
C SER A 81 -10.84 -7.19 -5.04
N PHE A 82 -11.08 -5.89 -4.84
CA PHE A 82 -10.62 -5.12 -3.67
C PHE A 82 -10.97 -5.81 -2.33
N ASP A 83 -12.11 -6.49 -2.27
CA ASP A 83 -12.59 -7.17 -1.07
C ASP A 83 -11.68 -8.34 -0.64
N LYS A 84 -10.85 -8.87 -1.56
CA LYS A 84 -9.89 -9.94 -1.27
C LYS A 84 -8.61 -9.46 -0.60
N ILE A 85 -8.38 -8.15 -0.54
CA ILE A 85 -7.22 -7.55 0.12
C ILE A 85 -7.51 -7.47 1.61
N GLU A 86 -6.65 -8.05 2.44
CA GLU A 86 -6.83 -8.18 3.87
C GLU A 86 -5.75 -7.41 4.64
N VAL A 87 -6.10 -6.94 5.84
CA VAL A 87 -5.13 -6.39 6.79
C VAL A 87 -4.09 -7.46 7.15
N GLY A 88 -2.83 -7.05 7.20
CA GLY A 88 -1.66 -7.90 7.42
C GLY A 88 -1.00 -8.42 6.13
N GLN A 89 -1.62 -8.23 4.96
CA GLN A 89 -1.00 -8.65 3.70
C GLN A 89 0.16 -7.75 3.30
N MET A 90 1.23 -8.37 2.83
CA MET A 90 2.29 -7.66 2.09
C MET A 90 1.79 -7.36 0.67
N VAL A 91 1.87 -6.09 0.27
CA VAL A 91 1.41 -5.63 -1.04
C VAL A 91 2.44 -4.68 -1.66
N SER A 92 2.45 -4.62 -2.98
CA SER A 92 3.12 -3.58 -3.75
C SER A 92 2.07 -2.68 -4.40
N THR A 93 2.28 -1.37 -4.37
CA THR A 93 1.30 -0.36 -4.82
C THR A 93 1.87 0.52 -5.92
N TRP A 94 0.98 0.98 -6.80
CA TRP A 94 1.27 1.95 -7.83
C TRP A 94 0.25 3.08 -7.82
N SER A 95 0.72 4.29 -8.07
CA SER A 95 -0.10 5.50 -8.13
C SER A 95 0.13 6.28 -9.42
N THR A 96 -0.92 6.97 -9.86
CA THR A 96 -0.91 7.97 -10.94
C THR A 96 -0.82 9.41 -10.44
N THR A 97 -0.94 9.63 -9.14
CA THR A 97 -0.89 10.96 -8.51
C THR A 97 0.30 11.07 -7.55
N PRO A 98 0.92 12.25 -7.42
CA PRO A 98 1.85 12.48 -6.32
C PRO A 98 1.17 12.30 -4.95
N SER A 99 1.92 11.81 -3.96
CA SER A 99 1.49 11.75 -2.57
C SER A 99 1.13 13.13 -2.02
N ALA A 100 0.03 13.21 -1.28
CA ALA A 100 -0.36 14.41 -0.56
C ALA A 100 0.65 14.78 0.54
N GLN A 101 0.79 16.08 0.84
CA GLN A 101 1.69 16.59 1.88
C GLN A 101 1.06 16.44 3.29
N SER A 102 0.95 15.20 3.76
CA SER A 102 0.49 14.82 5.10
C SER A 102 1.20 13.54 5.56
N TYR A 103 1.08 13.19 6.85
CA TYR A 103 1.54 11.90 7.36
C TYR A 103 0.46 11.23 8.23
N PRO A 104 0.00 10.01 7.90
CA PRO A 104 0.25 9.31 6.63
C PRO A 104 -0.14 10.15 5.41
N SER A 105 0.56 9.96 4.29
CA SER A 105 0.21 10.63 3.03
C SER A 105 -1.03 9.98 2.44
N SER A 106 -1.52 10.53 1.33
CA SER A 106 -2.59 9.89 0.56
C SER A 106 -2.36 10.03 -0.94
N ALA A 107 -2.71 8.99 -1.69
CA ALA A 107 -2.63 9.00 -3.15
C ALA A 107 -3.75 8.16 -3.79
N GLU A 108 -4.00 8.40 -5.07
CA GLU A 108 -4.86 7.55 -5.90
C GLU A 108 -4.15 6.23 -6.20
N LEU A 109 -4.85 5.10 -6.08
CA LEU A 109 -4.31 3.78 -6.38
C LEU A 109 -4.71 3.34 -7.79
N SER A 110 -3.71 3.10 -8.64
CA SER A 110 -3.91 2.58 -9.99
C SER A 110 -3.71 1.07 -10.07
N LYS A 111 -2.80 0.51 -9.26
CA LYS A 111 -2.58 -0.93 -9.20
C LYS A 111 -2.11 -1.36 -7.81
N LEU A 112 -2.54 -2.55 -7.40
CA LEU A 112 -2.02 -3.25 -6.22
C LEU A 112 -1.78 -4.72 -6.54
N VAL A 113 -0.63 -5.23 -6.11
CA VAL A 113 -0.27 -6.64 -6.22
C VAL A 113 -0.04 -7.20 -4.82
N ILE A 114 -0.72 -8.30 -4.48
CA ILE A 114 -0.43 -9.05 -3.25
C ILE A 114 0.87 -9.82 -3.46
N ASN A 115 1.81 -9.64 -2.55
CA ASN A 115 3.10 -10.33 -2.58
C ASN A 115 2.95 -11.76 -2.03
N GLU A 116 3.88 -12.65 -2.37
CA GLU A 116 3.89 -14.00 -1.80
C GLU A 116 4.18 -13.94 -0.30
N GLU A 117 3.35 -14.61 0.50
CA GLU A 117 3.48 -14.64 1.96
C GLU A 117 4.56 -15.63 2.38
N SER A 118 5.43 -15.21 3.29
CA SER A 118 6.32 -16.16 3.95
C SER A 118 5.54 -17.07 4.90
N LYS A 119 6.06 -18.28 5.11
CA LYS A 119 5.46 -19.26 6.01
C LYS A 119 6.36 -19.49 7.20
N ASN A 120 5.75 -19.65 8.36
CA ASN A 120 6.49 -20.08 9.54
C ASN A 120 7.20 -21.42 9.28
N PRO A 121 8.40 -21.67 9.85
CA PRO A 121 9.12 -22.94 9.69
C PRO A 121 8.31 -24.22 9.94
N ILE A 122 7.29 -24.19 10.80
CA ILE A 122 6.42 -25.36 11.04
C ILE A 122 5.14 -25.37 10.19
N ASN A 123 4.98 -24.41 9.27
CA ASN A 123 3.89 -24.30 8.29
C ASN A 123 2.47 -24.32 8.91
N GLN A 124 2.32 -23.72 10.09
CA GLN A 124 1.04 -23.68 10.83
C GLN A 124 0.34 -22.31 10.79
N MET A 125 1.11 -21.24 10.58
CA MET A 125 0.61 -19.88 10.45
C MET A 125 1.40 -19.14 9.39
N ASP A 126 0.69 -18.51 8.45
CA ASP A 126 1.27 -17.59 7.48
C ASP A 126 1.59 -16.23 8.12
N GLU A 127 2.46 -15.48 7.46
CA GLU A 127 2.90 -14.16 7.91
C GLU A 127 1.72 -13.18 8.07
N LYS A 128 0.79 -13.16 7.10
CA LYS A 128 -0.40 -12.30 7.13
C LYS A 128 -1.18 -12.47 8.43
N LYS A 129 -1.48 -13.72 8.81
CA LYS A 129 -2.24 -13.99 10.03
C LYS A 129 -1.48 -13.55 11.29
N ALA A 130 -0.16 -13.74 11.33
CA ALA A 130 0.66 -13.29 12.46
C ALA A 130 0.65 -11.76 12.60
N ILE A 131 0.81 -11.05 11.48
CA ILE A 131 0.74 -9.58 11.44
C ILE A 131 -0.65 -9.09 11.81
N GLN A 132 -1.71 -9.75 11.35
CA GLN A 132 -3.07 -9.42 11.74
C GLN A 132 -3.30 -9.55 13.25
N GLN A 133 -2.76 -10.60 13.89
CA GLN A 133 -2.81 -10.71 15.36
C GLN A 133 -2.05 -9.58 16.05
N ALA A 134 -0.86 -9.24 15.54
CA ALA A 134 -0.06 -8.14 16.06
C ALA A 134 -0.80 -6.79 15.96
N ILE A 135 -1.37 -6.46 14.80
CA ILE A 135 -2.15 -5.22 14.60
C ILE A 135 -3.34 -5.17 15.55
N ASN A 136 -4.08 -6.27 15.69
CA ASN A 136 -5.23 -6.32 16.61
C ASN A 136 -4.81 -6.09 18.07
N TYR A 137 -3.70 -6.70 18.50
CA TYR A 137 -3.14 -6.50 19.82
C TYR A 137 -2.73 -5.03 20.03
N LEU A 138 -1.97 -4.47 19.10
CA LEU A 138 -1.47 -3.09 19.20
C LEU A 138 -2.63 -2.08 19.25
N LYS A 139 -3.62 -2.20 18.36
CA LYS A 139 -4.82 -1.34 18.36
C LYS A 139 -5.65 -1.43 19.64
N SER A 140 -5.52 -2.52 20.41
CA SER A 140 -6.27 -2.71 21.65
C SER A 140 -5.53 -2.21 22.89
N ASN A 141 -4.21 -1.99 22.79
CA ASN A 141 -3.35 -1.64 23.92
C ASN A 141 -2.69 -0.25 23.77
N TYR A 142 -2.63 0.29 22.57
CA TYR A 142 -2.02 1.59 22.27
C TYR A 142 -2.95 2.43 21.38
N ASP A 143 -2.92 3.74 21.58
CA ASP A 143 -3.73 4.71 20.83
C ASP A 143 -2.96 5.35 19.64
N ASN A 144 -1.70 4.96 19.45
CA ASN A 144 -0.81 5.54 18.43
C ASN A 144 -0.97 4.85 17.07
N GLY A 145 -0.46 5.50 16.02
CA GLY A 145 -0.29 4.86 14.71
C GLY A 145 0.60 3.61 14.81
N ILE A 146 0.40 2.64 13.92
CA ILE A 146 1.12 1.36 13.97
C ILE A 146 1.99 1.20 12.73
N ILE A 147 3.27 0.91 12.94
CA ILE A 147 4.22 0.49 11.91
C ILE A 147 4.68 -0.92 12.25
N ILE A 148 4.53 -1.86 11.31
CA ILE A 148 5.10 -3.21 11.44
C ILE A 148 6.44 -3.22 10.73
N LYS A 149 7.52 -3.20 11.50
CA LYS A 149 8.89 -3.11 10.99
C LYS A 149 9.37 -4.42 10.38
N SER A 150 9.03 -5.56 10.99
CA SER A 150 9.38 -6.88 10.45
C SER A 150 8.54 -7.99 11.07
N ALA A 151 8.43 -9.10 10.32
CA ALA A 151 7.82 -10.34 10.77
C ALA A 151 8.76 -11.52 10.49
N ASN A 152 9.27 -12.14 11.56
CA ASN A 152 10.26 -13.21 11.45
C ASN A 152 9.72 -14.52 12.01
N GLY A 153 9.57 -15.53 11.16
CA GLY A 153 9.11 -16.86 11.57
C GLY A 153 10.17 -17.62 12.38
N GLN A 154 9.84 -17.96 13.62
CA GLN A 154 10.63 -18.84 14.50
C GLN A 154 9.98 -20.22 14.61
N LYS A 155 10.62 -21.15 15.31
CA LYS A 155 10.17 -22.56 15.39
C LYS A 155 8.72 -22.71 15.90
N ASP A 156 8.33 -21.94 16.90
CA ASP A 156 7.06 -22.06 17.62
C ASP A 156 6.27 -20.73 17.70
N TYR A 157 6.84 -19.64 17.18
CA TYR A 157 6.19 -18.34 17.14
C TYR A 157 6.63 -17.50 15.94
N TRP A 158 5.93 -16.40 15.70
CA TRP A 158 6.38 -15.28 14.89
C TRP A 158 6.89 -14.18 15.79
N GLN A 159 8.09 -13.66 15.52
CA GLN A 159 8.57 -12.45 16.16
C GLN A 159 8.19 -11.25 15.29
N ILE A 160 7.33 -10.38 15.81
CA ILE A 160 6.90 -9.15 15.14
C ILE A 160 7.57 -7.98 15.85
N LYS A 161 8.23 -7.11 15.09
CA LYS A 161 8.70 -5.82 15.58
C LYS A 161 7.77 -4.74 15.09
N ALA A 162 7.31 -3.89 16.00
CA ALA A 162 6.44 -2.77 15.69
C ALA A 162 6.94 -1.50 16.37
N THR A 163 6.48 -0.36 15.87
CA THR A 163 6.68 0.94 16.50
C THR A 163 5.53 1.86 16.12
N ASP A 164 5.50 3.07 16.67
CA ASP A 164 4.55 4.10 16.29
C ASP A 164 5.10 5.06 15.23
N TYR A 165 4.26 5.99 14.78
CA TYR A 165 4.60 6.98 13.76
C TYR A 165 5.75 7.91 14.16
N ASP A 166 5.93 8.15 15.45
CA ASP A 166 7.01 8.97 15.97
C ASP A 166 8.30 8.17 16.17
N ASN A 167 8.23 6.84 16.02
CA ASN A 167 9.32 5.87 16.21
C ASN A 167 9.95 5.96 17.61
N GLU A 168 9.15 6.32 18.63
CA GLU A 168 9.67 6.57 19.98
C GLU A 168 9.99 5.27 20.73
N GLU A 169 9.13 4.26 20.58
CA GLU A 169 9.24 2.98 21.28
C GLU A 169 9.10 1.81 20.30
N GLU A 170 10.05 0.87 20.35
CA GLU A 170 9.96 -0.40 19.63
C GLU A 170 9.26 -1.43 20.52
N THR A 171 8.13 -1.95 20.05
CA THR A 171 7.42 -3.07 20.68
C THR A 171 7.81 -4.37 19.99
N ILE A 172 8.19 -5.37 20.77
CA ILE A 172 8.49 -6.72 20.26
C ILE A 172 7.37 -7.66 20.72
N LEU A 173 6.69 -8.27 19.75
CA LEU A 173 5.63 -9.25 19.99
C LEU A 173 6.07 -10.65 19.56
N GLN A 174 5.69 -11.65 20.33
CA GLN A 174 5.73 -13.06 19.97
C GLN A 174 4.31 -13.57 19.75
N ILE A 175 4.01 -14.04 18.54
CA ILE A 175 2.73 -14.64 18.19
C ILE A 175 2.92 -16.15 18.12
N ASN A 176 2.31 -16.90 19.03
CA ASN A 176 2.40 -18.36 19.00
C ASN A 176 1.87 -18.91 17.66
N ALA A 177 2.68 -19.70 16.95
CA ALA A 177 2.38 -20.15 15.59
C ALA A 177 1.22 -21.17 15.52
N GLN A 178 0.86 -21.80 16.65
CA GLN A 178 -0.26 -22.73 16.77
C GLN A 178 -1.55 -22.05 17.20
N THR A 179 -1.46 -21.26 18.27
CA THR A 179 -2.65 -20.72 18.96
C THR A 179 -2.99 -19.30 18.51
N GLY A 180 -2.04 -18.56 17.98
CA GLY A 180 -2.17 -17.12 17.71
C GLY A 180 -2.14 -16.25 18.96
N GLU A 181 -1.82 -16.82 20.12
CA GLU A 181 -1.64 -16.07 21.37
C GLU A 181 -0.52 -15.03 21.19
N VAL A 182 -0.79 -13.80 21.60
CA VAL A 182 0.12 -12.66 21.50
C VAL A 182 0.74 -12.38 22.86
N LYS A 183 2.07 -12.26 22.88
CA LYS A 183 2.84 -11.85 24.05
C LYS A 183 3.83 -10.75 23.69
N GLU A 184 3.84 -9.68 24.46
CA GLU A 184 4.89 -8.65 24.42
C GLU A 184 6.11 -9.08 25.24
N VAL A 185 7.31 -8.76 24.77
CA VAL A 185 8.59 -9.25 25.32
C VAL A 185 9.54 -8.13 25.68
#